data_AF-A0A6A6IM65-F1
#
_entry.id   AF-A0A6A6IM65-F1
#
_cell.length_a   1.000
_cell.length_b   1.000
_cell.length_c   1.000
_cell.angle_alpha   90.00
_cell.angle_beta   90.00
_cell.angle_gamma   90.00
#
_symmetry.space_group_name_H-M   'P 1'
#
loop_
_entity.id
_entity.type
_entity.pdbx_description
1 polymer ?
#
loop_
_entity_poly.entity_id
_entity_poly.type
_entity_poly.pdbx_seq_one_letter_code
_entity_poly.pdbx_strand_id
1 'polypeptide(L)'
;MQAQPQPFSRLAKMEEIPFTNNSIRSLPTGSLPILSLQNTKDSGTDMDTEPSFSTPAITCCLAAPDDPATALVRFTYLAEGAANVVFKICPGSQKAPDGLVFVDDDDGVLPREGFLGKVLRISKGNPRTPSSREIIAGFETFIRPLFKYKQLPPWRLANTSLNPDVQPERFDDYLIDHEGVILSGTAIKQLAREYDRHHSATTHDANFPVQLGILLHDMSSVPKSSVTIEIKPKWLFPSPNAIKHTYRCRNCALRKSRGAGVDGYICPLRWVRGNRGNNAVIKAFIREKVSTALSNTGEELPESEMLESIVNRATTYLTTGPGQDLMLHLRAQQVKLDPFGIGGEYMVEETEEARVSWRHNLRLAMTLRDCSLFIRIPYADASLPIEAKLGDLDVKSLDKLPDWFTKEEHLINGGWYKDREPPDYGCLMSALFKHWVPWHV
;
A
#
# COMPACT_ATOMS: atom_id res chain seq x y z
N MET A 1 -13.11 -65.98 -20.67
CA MET A 1 -11.77 -66.23 -21.25
C MET A 1 -11.01 -64.91 -21.26
N GLN A 2 -9.85 -64.94 -20.61
CA GLN A 2 -8.91 -63.83 -20.43
C GLN A 2 -8.34 -63.37 -21.78
N ALA A 3 -8.23 -62.06 -21.99
CA ALA A 3 -7.29 -61.50 -22.96
C ALA A 3 -6.10 -60.95 -22.17
N GLN A 4 -4.93 -61.55 -22.42
CA GLN A 4 -3.64 -61.14 -21.84
C GLN A 4 -3.12 -59.82 -22.43
N PRO A 5 -2.28 -59.08 -21.68
CA PRO A 5 -1.68 -57.83 -22.10
C PRO A 5 -0.35 -58.04 -22.84
N GLN A 6 -0.03 -57.17 -23.80
CA GLN A 6 1.26 -57.07 -24.49
C GLN A 6 1.56 -55.57 -24.77
N PRO A 7 2.84 -55.17 -24.91
CA PRO A 7 3.51 -54.36 -23.89
C PRO A 7 3.85 -52.95 -24.35
N PHE A 8 3.98 -52.05 -23.37
CA PHE A 8 4.57 -50.72 -23.55
C PHE A 8 6.03 -50.85 -24.03
N SER A 9 6.26 -50.50 -25.28
CA SER A 9 7.60 -50.17 -25.78
C SER A 9 7.52 -48.86 -26.57
N ARG A 10 7.99 -47.79 -25.94
CA ARG A 10 8.79 -46.70 -26.53
C ARG A 10 8.96 -45.62 -25.48
N LEU A 11 10.12 -45.67 -24.82
CA LEU A 11 10.78 -44.48 -24.29
C LEU A 11 10.89 -43.46 -25.43
N ALA A 12 9.97 -42.50 -25.47
CA ALA A 12 10.18 -41.27 -26.19
C ALA A 12 11.06 -40.39 -25.30
N LYS A 13 12.29 -40.16 -25.78
CA LYS A 13 13.24 -39.20 -25.23
C LYS A 13 12.52 -37.90 -24.87
N MET A 14 12.72 -37.41 -23.65
CA MET A 14 12.50 -36.01 -23.33
C MET A 14 13.42 -35.21 -24.26
N GLU A 15 12.89 -34.73 -25.37
CA GLU A 15 13.50 -33.63 -26.10
C GLU A 15 13.37 -32.39 -25.22
N GLU A 16 14.52 -31.78 -24.93
CA GLU A 16 14.61 -30.47 -24.30
C GLU A 16 13.75 -29.48 -25.10
N ILE A 17 12.71 -28.94 -24.46
CA ILE A 17 11.80 -28.00 -25.11
C ILE A 17 12.53 -26.66 -25.28
N PRO A 18 12.64 -26.14 -26.51
CA PRO A 18 13.25 -24.84 -26.75
C PRO A 18 12.35 -23.75 -26.18
N PHE A 19 12.85 -23.02 -25.18
CA PHE A 19 12.37 -21.67 -24.91
C PHE A 19 12.64 -20.86 -26.18
N THR A 20 11.63 -20.64 -27.02
CA THR A 20 11.75 -19.70 -28.13
C THR A 20 11.89 -18.31 -27.55
N ASN A 21 13.15 -17.91 -27.52
CA ASN A 21 13.75 -16.72 -26.93
C ASN A 21 13.49 -15.45 -27.76
N ASN A 22 12.36 -15.34 -28.45
CA ASN A 22 12.07 -14.21 -29.34
C ASN A 22 11.21 -13.14 -28.65
N SER A 23 11.75 -12.64 -27.55
CA SER A 23 11.67 -11.23 -27.13
C SER A 23 12.81 -10.84 -26.16
N ILE A 24 13.75 -11.75 -25.91
CA ILE A 24 15.06 -11.43 -25.34
C ILE A 24 16.04 -11.42 -26.52
N ARG A 25 16.01 -10.34 -27.31
CA ARG A 25 17.14 -10.06 -28.19
C ARG A 25 18.32 -9.69 -27.29
N SER A 26 19.32 -10.56 -27.28
CA SER A 26 20.72 -10.30 -26.93
C SER A 26 20.93 -9.32 -25.77
N LEU A 27 21.04 -9.85 -24.55
CA LEU A 27 21.90 -9.20 -23.57
C LEU A 27 23.31 -9.14 -24.18
N PRO A 28 23.94 -7.97 -24.31
CA PRO A 28 25.36 -7.92 -24.58
C PRO A 28 26.05 -8.65 -23.44
N THR A 29 27.08 -9.45 -23.75
CA THR A 29 28.05 -10.00 -22.78
C THR A 29 28.94 -8.91 -22.16
N GLY A 30 28.44 -7.67 -22.08
CA GLY A 30 29.00 -6.62 -21.26
C GLY A 30 28.25 -6.60 -19.93
N SER A 31 29.00 -6.61 -18.83
CA SER A 31 28.59 -6.12 -17.51
C SER A 31 27.38 -5.19 -17.61
N LEU A 32 26.20 -5.68 -17.16
CA LEU A 32 25.04 -4.82 -16.96
C LEU A 32 25.50 -3.70 -16.02
N PRO A 33 25.34 -2.43 -16.40
CA PRO A 33 25.72 -1.36 -15.49
C PRO A 33 24.79 -1.50 -14.28
N ILE A 34 25.37 -1.88 -13.14
CA ILE A 34 24.94 -1.30 -11.88
C ILE A 34 24.85 0.18 -12.19
N LEU A 35 23.66 0.77 -11.98
CA LEU A 35 23.55 2.21 -12.00
C LEU A 35 24.45 2.73 -10.87
N SER A 36 25.73 2.98 -11.20
CA SER A 36 26.42 4.09 -10.60
C SER A 36 25.50 5.27 -10.88
N LEU A 37 24.98 5.87 -9.82
CA LEU A 37 24.51 7.25 -9.87
C LEU A 37 25.55 8.01 -10.69
N GLN A 38 25.23 8.38 -11.93
CA GLN A 38 26.11 9.24 -12.70
C GLN A 38 26.19 10.53 -11.92
N ASN A 39 27.40 10.79 -11.42
CA ASN A 39 27.88 12.03 -10.87
C ASN A 39 27.19 13.26 -11.50
N THR A 40 26.18 13.79 -10.82
CA THR A 40 26.18 15.22 -10.60
C THR A 40 27.32 15.48 -9.64
N LYS A 41 28.46 15.92 -10.18
CA LYS A 41 29.55 16.50 -9.39
C LYS A 41 28.97 17.70 -8.67
N ASP A 42 28.48 17.49 -7.46
CA ASP A 42 28.46 18.48 -6.39
C ASP A 42 28.40 17.72 -5.07
N SER A 43 29.50 17.81 -4.33
CA SER A 43 29.73 17.43 -2.93
C SER A 43 29.20 16.07 -2.45
N GLY A 44 30.12 15.17 -2.08
CA GLY A 44 29.81 13.88 -1.46
C GLY A 44 28.77 13.99 -0.35
N THR A 45 27.68 13.23 -0.50
CA THR A 45 26.67 13.04 0.54
C THR A 45 26.81 11.61 1.06
N ASP A 46 27.18 11.51 2.34
CA ASP A 46 27.14 10.28 3.14
C ASP A 46 25.86 9.49 2.88
N MET A 47 25.97 8.21 2.51
CA MET A 47 24.80 7.32 2.41
C MET A 47 24.21 6.93 3.78
N ASP A 48 24.81 7.43 4.87
CA ASP A 48 24.32 7.42 6.24
C ASP A 48 23.80 8.79 6.69
N THR A 49 23.60 9.78 5.80
CA THR A 49 22.93 11.02 6.22
C THR A 49 21.52 10.68 6.67
N GLU A 50 21.24 10.84 7.96
CA GLU A 50 19.87 10.88 8.45
C GLU A 50 19.07 11.83 7.56
N PRO A 51 17.89 11.41 7.07
CA PRO A 51 17.10 12.24 6.18
C PRO A 51 16.84 13.59 6.86
N SER A 52 17.20 14.67 6.18
CA SER A 52 17.10 16.02 6.73
C SER A 52 15.64 16.32 7.05
N PHE A 53 15.33 16.42 8.34
CA PHE A 53 14.00 16.77 8.81
C PHE A 53 13.95 18.27 9.11
N SER A 54 13.12 19.00 8.37
CA SER A 54 12.75 20.37 8.72
C SER A 54 11.76 20.35 9.89
N THR A 55 11.93 21.26 10.85
CA THR A 55 10.93 21.47 11.91
C THR A 55 9.57 21.75 11.26
N PRO A 56 8.47 21.14 11.74
CA PRO A 56 7.16 21.41 11.18
C PRO A 56 6.77 22.87 11.40
N ALA A 57 6.17 23.48 10.36
CA ALA A 57 5.74 24.88 10.38
C ALA A 57 4.40 25.12 11.11
N ILE A 58 3.85 24.08 11.75
CA ILE A 58 2.50 24.09 12.33
C ILE A 58 2.56 23.54 13.73
N THR A 59 1.94 24.26 14.67
CA THR A 59 1.74 23.83 16.04
C THR A 59 0.25 23.72 16.35
N CYS A 60 -0.17 22.66 17.03
CA CYS A 60 -1.50 22.48 17.59
C CYS A 60 -1.46 22.78 19.09
N CYS A 61 -2.26 23.75 19.53
CA CYS A 61 -2.26 24.23 20.90
C CYS A 61 -3.68 24.54 21.40
N LEU A 62 -3.78 24.89 22.69
CA LEU A 62 -5.05 25.29 23.29
C LEU A 62 -5.47 26.65 22.76
N ALA A 63 -6.74 26.78 22.38
CA ALA A 63 -7.28 28.05 21.91
C ALA A 63 -7.24 29.12 23.01
N ALA A 64 -6.85 30.33 22.62
CA ALA A 64 -7.02 31.53 23.43
C ALA A 64 -8.49 31.98 23.46
N PRO A 65 -8.93 32.73 24.49
CA PRO A 65 -10.32 33.20 24.58
C PRO A 65 -10.80 34.06 23.40
N ASP A 66 -9.87 34.76 22.75
CA ASP A 66 -10.08 35.65 21.62
C ASP A 66 -9.89 34.99 20.25
N ASP A 67 -9.51 33.71 20.21
CA ASP A 67 -9.35 32.99 18.95
C ASP A 67 -10.68 32.92 18.18
N PRO A 68 -10.62 33.08 16.85
CA PRO A 68 -11.81 33.10 16.03
C PRO A 68 -12.49 31.73 16.03
N ALA A 69 -13.83 31.70 16.14
CA ALA A 69 -14.62 30.46 16.10
C ALA A 69 -14.37 29.63 14.83
N THR A 70 -13.96 30.28 13.75
CA THR A 70 -13.60 29.68 12.46
C THR A 70 -12.24 28.98 12.47
N ALA A 71 -11.41 29.16 13.49
CA ALA A 71 -10.15 28.42 13.66
C ALA A 71 -10.28 27.23 14.63
N LEU A 72 -11.31 27.22 15.49
CA LEU A 72 -11.48 26.21 16.51
C LEU A 72 -11.72 24.81 15.92
N VAL A 73 -10.95 23.85 16.44
CA VAL A 73 -11.09 22.42 16.17
C VAL A 73 -11.25 21.62 17.47
N ARG A 74 -11.74 20.39 17.31
CA ARG A 74 -11.72 19.35 18.34
C ARG A 74 -11.34 18.02 17.69
N PHE A 75 -10.83 17.10 18.49
CA PHE A 75 -10.50 15.75 18.02
C PHE A 75 -11.52 14.74 18.50
N THR A 76 -11.80 13.74 17.68
CA THR A 76 -12.52 12.53 18.08
C THR A 76 -11.71 11.30 17.76
N TYR A 77 -11.72 10.30 18.63
CA TYR A 77 -11.10 9.03 18.32
C TYR A 77 -11.66 8.46 17.01
N LEU A 78 -10.78 8.04 16.09
CA LEU A 78 -11.18 7.46 14.82
C LEU A 78 -10.81 5.98 14.73
N ALA A 79 -9.54 5.67 14.96
CA ALA A 79 -9.03 4.30 14.86
C ALA A 79 -7.69 4.16 15.59
N GLU A 80 -7.25 2.93 15.80
CA GLU A 80 -5.92 2.64 16.28
C GLU A 80 -5.32 1.40 15.61
N GLY A 81 -3.99 1.37 15.56
CA GLY A 81 -3.22 0.18 15.24
C GLY A 81 -2.35 -0.24 16.42
N ALA A 82 -1.44 -1.17 16.17
CA ALA A 82 -0.51 -1.67 17.20
C ALA A 82 0.41 -0.57 17.78
N ALA A 83 0.70 0.48 17.01
CA ALA A 83 1.69 1.50 17.38
C ALA A 83 1.19 2.94 17.26
N ASN A 84 0.03 3.17 16.69
CA ASN A 84 -0.48 4.52 16.41
C ASN A 84 -1.95 4.63 16.79
N VAL A 85 -2.36 5.84 17.14
CA VAL A 85 -3.76 6.26 17.27
C VAL A 85 -4.03 7.32 16.21
N VAL A 86 -5.22 7.29 15.63
CA VAL A 86 -5.69 8.27 14.64
C VAL A 86 -6.92 8.96 15.20
N PHE A 87 -6.90 10.29 15.14
CA PHE A 87 -8.00 11.16 15.55
C PHE A 87 -8.56 11.88 14.34
N LYS A 88 -9.88 11.95 14.25
CA LYS A 88 -10.57 12.79 13.28
C LYS A 88 -10.61 14.24 13.76
N ILE A 89 -10.34 15.17 12.87
CA ILE A 89 -10.45 16.60 13.13
C ILE A 89 -11.89 17.03 12.85
N CYS A 90 -12.52 17.64 13.85
CA CYS A 90 -13.90 18.10 13.78
C CYS A 90 -13.96 19.61 14.04
N PRO A 91 -14.99 20.32 13.53
CA PRO A 91 -15.24 21.70 13.90
C PRO A 91 -15.39 21.84 15.43
N GLY A 92 -14.65 22.78 16.00
CA GLY A 92 -14.79 23.22 17.39
C GLY A 92 -15.88 24.28 17.55
N SER A 93 -16.22 24.59 18.80
CA SER A 93 -17.20 25.62 19.17
C SER A 93 -16.66 26.45 20.32
N GLN A 94 -16.88 27.76 20.31
CA GLN A 94 -16.49 28.67 21.39
C GLN A 94 -17.15 28.34 22.74
N LYS A 95 -18.24 27.55 22.74
CA LYS A 95 -18.89 27.09 23.98
C LYS A 95 -18.15 25.94 24.67
N ALA A 96 -17.16 25.35 24.01
CA ALA A 96 -16.35 24.28 24.58
C ALA A 96 -15.08 24.90 25.21
N PRO A 97 -14.86 24.74 26.52
CA PRO A 97 -13.69 25.33 27.21
C PRO A 97 -12.34 24.74 26.79
N ASP A 98 -12.35 23.70 25.96
CA ASP A 98 -11.18 22.89 25.56
C ASP A 98 -10.94 22.90 24.04
N GLY A 99 -11.34 23.97 23.35
CA GLY A 99 -11.07 24.15 21.92
C GLY A 99 -9.56 24.17 21.63
N LEU A 100 -9.16 23.58 20.52
CA LEU A 100 -7.77 23.64 20.04
C LEU A 100 -7.72 24.46 18.75
N VAL A 101 -6.55 25.04 18.47
CA VAL A 101 -6.25 25.74 17.22
C VAL A 101 -4.94 25.22 16.63
N PHE A 102 -4.77 25.45 15.33
CA PHE A 102 -3.48 25.32 14.67
C PHE A 102 -2.90 26.73 14.47
N VAL A 103 -1.61 26.88 14.74
CA VAL A 103 -0.87 28.11 14.52
C VAL A 103 0.32 27.84 13.61
N ASP A 104 0.73 28.84 12.84
CA ASP A 104 1.97 28.81 12.07
C ASP A 104 3.21 29.15 12.93
N ASP A 105 4.37 29.26 12.28
CA ASP A 105 5.66 29.58 12.93
C ASP A 105 5.73 30.98 13.55
N ASP A 106 4.84 31.89 13.14
CA ASP A 106 4.73 33.26 13.65
C ASP A 106 3.62 33.38 14.72
N ASP A 107 3.17 32.25 15.27
CA ASP A 107 2.02 32.12 16.19
C ASP A 107 0.70 32.63 15.58
N GLY A 108 0.62 32.72 14.25
CA GLY A 108 -0.57 33.12 13.52
C GLY A 108 -1.63 32.02 13.51
N VAL A 109 -2.83 32.31 14.00
CA VAL A 109 -3.94 31.34 14.06
C VAL A 109 -4.45 31.00 12.66
N LEU A 110 -4.41 29.72 12.32
CA LEU A 110 -4.77 29.20 11.00
C LEU A 110 -6.27 28.85 10.90
N PRO A 111 -6.92 29.10 9.75
CA PRO A 111 -8.31 28.70 9.53
C PRO A 111 -8.50 27.18 9.60
N ARG A 112 -9.56 26.71 10.28
CA ARG A 112 -9.80 25.27 10.46
C ARG A 112 -10.09 24.53 9.16
N GLU A 113 -10.58 25.24 8.14
CA GLU A 113 -10.94 24.69 6.84
C GLU A 113 -9.76 23.97 6.18
N GLY A 114 -8.52 24.40 6.45
CA GLY A 114 -7.30 23.73 6.01
C GLY A 114 -7.05 22.36 6.66
N PHE A 115 -7.79 22.01 7.71
CA PHE A 115 -7.59 20.81 8.53
C PHE A 115 -8.82 19.88 8.60
N LEU A 116 -10.03 20.35 8.29
CA LEU A 116 -11.25 19.52 8.37
C LEU A 116 -11.26 18.32 7.40
N GLY A 117 -10.43 18.34 6.36
CA GLY A 117 -10.18 17.21 5.46
C GLY A 117 -9.01 16.31 5.87
N LYS A 118 -8.50 16.45 7.10
CA LYS A 118 -7.34 15.73 7.62
C LYS A 118 -7.69 14.94 8.90
N VAL A 119 -6.86 13.95 9.18
CA VAL A 119 -6.83 13.21 10.44
C VAL A 119 -5.45 13.39 11.09
N LEU A 120 -5.40 13.33 12.41
CA LEU A 120 -4.16 13.40 13.17
C LEU A 120 -3.74 12.00 13.61
N ARG A 121 -2.60 11.54 13.12
CA ARG A 121 -1.94 10.31 13.57
C ARG A 121 -0.90 10.66 14.64
N ILE A 122 -0.95 9.96 15.77
CA ILE A 122 0.05 10.07 16.85
C ILE A 122 0.60 8.69 17.22
N SER A 123 1.87 8.66 17.62
CA SER A 123 2.52 7.44 18.10
C SER A 123 2.11 7.10 19.53
N LYS A 124 1.92 5.81 19.81
CA LYS A 124 1.72 5.26 21.16
C LYS A 124 3.01 5.19 21.98
N GLY A 125 4.17 5.52 21.39
CA GLY A 125 5.46 5.49 22.08
C GLY A 125 6.10 4.11 22.19
N ASN A 126 5.79 3.18 21.27
CA ASN A 126 6.41 1.86 21.26
C ASN A 126 7.87 1.96 20.76
N PRO A 127 8.87 1.50 21.53
CA PRO A 127 10.29 1.62 21.15
C PRO A 127 10.68 0.80 19.92
N ARG A 128 9.85 -0.15 19.49
CA ARG A 128 10.08 -0.97 18.27
C ARG A 128 9.46 -0.37 17.01
N THR A 129 8.86 0.81 17.10
CA THR A 129 8.25 1.49 15.96
C THR A 129 8.95 2.82 15.68
N PRO A 130 9.08 3.21 14.40
CA PRO A 130 9.72 4.47 14.06
C PRO A 130 8.95 5.64 14.67
N SER A 131 9.70 6.65 15.07
CA SER A 131 9.18 7.95 15.50
C SER A 131 8.47 8.67 14.36
N SER A 132 7.61 9.64 14.69
CA SER A 132 6.94 10.48 13.68
C SER A 132 7.95 11.18 12.77
N ARG A 133 9.11 11.58 13.32
CA ARG A 133 10.21 12.21 12.58
C ARG A 133 10.77 11.28 11.51
N GLU A 134 11.11 10.05 11.90
CA GLU A 134 11.63 9.02 10.98
C GLU A 134 10.60 8.65 9.90
N ILE A 135 9.32 8.60 10.27
CA ILE A 135 8.23 8.32 9.32
C ILE A 135 8.15 9.43 8.26
N ILE A 136 8.06 10.69 8.68
CA ILE A 136 7.96 11.85 7.76
C ILE A 136 9.21 11.91 6.87
N ALA A 137 10.39 11.87 7.48
CA ALA A 137 11.65 12.02 6.76
C ALA A 137 11.89 10.85 5.78
N GLY A 138 11.57 9.62 6.19
CA GLY A 138 11.65 8.44 5.33
C GLY A 138 10.63 8.46 4.20
N PHE A 139 9.42 8.96 4.44
CA PHE A 139 8.41 9.13 3.40
C PHE A 139 8.86 10.14 2.33
N GLU A 140 9.31 11.33 2.74
CA GLU A 140 9.75 12.38 1.81
C GLU A 140 11.02 11.99 1.03
N THR A 141 11.98 11.36 1.70
CA THR A 141 13.28 11.05 1.11
C THR A 141 13.22 9.80 0.24
N PHE A 142 12.46 8.77 0.64
CA PHE A 142 12.54 7.46 0.00
C PHE A 142 11.26 7.01 -0.70
N ILE A 143 10.08 7.40 -0.22
CA ILE A 143 8.80 6.96 -0.78
C ILE A 143 8.31 7.92 -1.85
N ARG A 144 8.14 9.20 -1.55
CA ARG A 144 7.62 10.20 -2.50
C ARG A 144 8.35 10.21 -3.85
N PRO A 145 9.71 10.09 -3.90
CA PRO A 145 10.42 10.06 -5.18
C PRO A 145 10.06 8.88 -6.09
N LEU A 146 9.60 7.75 -5.53
CA LEU A 146 9.17 6.59 -6.32
C LEU A 146 7.93 6.90 -7.18
N PHE A 147 7.13 7.89 -6.80
CA PHE A 147 5.85 8.24 -7.42
C PHE A 147 5.89 9.53 -8.26
N LYS A 148 7.04 10.23 -8.32
CA LYS A 148 7.16 11.49 -9.09
C LYS A 148 6.82 11.34 -10.57
N TYR A 149 7.09 10.18 -11.17
CA TYR A 149 6.91 9.95 -12.61
C TYR A 149 6.19 8.64 -12.89
N LYS A 150 5.23 8.69 -13.84
CA LYS A 150 4.53 7.51 -14.31
C LYS A 150 5.47 6.51 -14.95
N GLN A 151 5.55 5.32 -14.33
CA GLN A 151 6.21 4.15 -14.90
C GLN A 151 5.15 3.13 -15.29
N LEU A 152 4.79 3.09 -16.58
CA LEU A 152 3.86 2.13 -17.16
C LEU A 152 4.57 1.18 -18.11
N PRO A 153 4.04 -0.05 -18.30
CA PRO A 153 4.56 -0.95 -19.31
C PRO A 153 4.27 -0.43 -20.73
N PRO A 154 5.14 -0.72 -21.73
CA PRO A 154 5.02 -0.17 -23.09
C PRO A 154 3.65 -0.37 -23.76
N TRP A 155 3.03 -1.54 -23.58
CA TRP A 155 1.71 -1.83 -24.16
C TRP A 155 0.59 -0.91 -23.63
N ARG A 156 0.77 -0.33 -22.44
CA ARG A 156 -0.20 0.60 -21.85
C ARG A 156 0.00 2.01 -22.39
N LEU A 157 1.25 2.41 -22.63
CA LEU A 157 1.64 3.67 -23.27
C LEU A 157 1.26 3.73 -24.75
N ALA A 158 1.28 2.59 -25.45
CA ALA A 158 0.89 2.52 -26.86
C ALA A 158 -0.60 2.85 -27.13
N ASN A 159 -1.45 2.71 -26.10
CA ASN A 159 -2.88 3.02 -26.18
C ASN A 159 -3.23 4.43 -25.68
N THR A 160 -2.26 5.19 -25.18
CA THR A 160 -2.44 6.60 -24.86
C THR A 160 -2.03 7.41 -26.08
N SER A 161 -2.98 8.08 -26.74
CA SER A 161 -2.67 9.10 -27.74
C SER A 161 -1.92 10.24 -27.04
N LEU A 162 -0.60 10.14 -26.97
CA LEU A 162 0.25 11.13 -26.33
C LEU A 162 0.26 12.39 -27.19
N ASN A 163 -0.46 13.42 -26.74
CA ASN A 163 -0.18 14.78 -27.17
C ASN A 163 1.17 15.18 -26.52
N PRO A 164 2.21 15.54 -27.29
CA PRO A 164 3.56 15.80 -26.77
C PRO A 164 3.64 16.95 -25.75
N ASP A 165 2.58 17.75 -25.58
CA ASP A 165 2.49 18.82 -24.56
C ASP A 165 1.90 18.36 -23.21
N VAL A 166 1.55 17.08 -23.04
CA VAL A 166 1.04 16.55 -21.77
C VAL A 166 2.21 16.21 -20.86
N GLN A 167 2.38 17.02 -19.81
CA GLN A 167 3.29 16.73 -18.68
C GLN A 167 3.11 15.28 -18.22
N PRO A 168 4.18 14.53 -17.92
CA PRO A 168 4.04 13.15 -17.46
C PRO A 168 3.16 13.14 -16.20
N GLU A 169 2.01 12.45 -16.28
CA GLU A 169 1.11 12.28 -15.15
C GLU A 169 1.93 11.83 -13.94
N ARG A 170 1.82 12.58 -12.84
CA ARG A 170 2.54 12.27 -11.61
C ARG A 170 1.69 11.34 -10.76
N PHE A 171 2.32 10.38 -10.07
CA PHE A 171 1.60 9.49 -9.16
C PHE A 171 1.71 9.95 -7.69
N ASP A 172 2.42 11.03 -7.39
CA ASP A 172 2.52 11.55 -6.02
C ASP A 172 1.17 12.09 -5.50
N ASP A 173 0.27 12.47 -6.40
CA ASP A 173 -1.14 12.76 -6.08
C ASP A 173 -1.88 11.55 -5.47
N TYR A 174 -1.38 10.32 -5.66
CA TYR A 174 -1.94 9.13 -5.02
C TYR A 174 -1.37 8.87 -3.63
N LEU A 175 -0.48 9.70 -3.09
CA LEU A 175 0.06 9.50 -1.76
C LEU A 175 -0.76 10.26 -0.72
N ILE A 176 -0.94 9.63 0.45
CA ILE A 176 -1.33 10.38 1.66
C ILE A 176 -0.09 11.16 2.11
N ASP A 177 -0.17 12.48 2.08
CA ASP A 177 0.92 13.34 2.57
C ASP A 177 1.16 13.12 4.06
N HIS A 178 2.43 13.25 4.47
CA HIS A 178 2.88 13.11 5.85
C HIS A 178 3.32 14.47 6.37
N GLU A 179 2.36 15.33 6.67
CA GLU A 179 2.64 16.68 7.17
C GLU A 179 2.86 16.64 8.69
N GLY A 180 4.01 17.11 9.15
CA GLY A 180 4.30 17.17 10.58
C GLY A 180 3.47 18.24 11.29
N VAL A 181 3.13 17.99 12.55
CA VAL A 181 2.53 19.00 13.43
C VAL A 181 3.09 18.87 14.84
N ILE A 182 3.55 19.99 15.40
CA ILE A 182 4.00 20.05 16.80
C ILE A 182 2.76 20.06 17.70
N LEU A 183 2.76 19.25 18.75
CA LEU A 183 1.66 19.16 19.71
C LEU A 183 2.10 19.76 21.03
N SER A 184 1.40 20.82 21.47
CA SER A 184 1.63 21.38 22.80
C SER A 184 1.28 20.36 23.89
N GLY A 185 1.85 20.53 25.08
CA GLY A 185 1.51 19.68 26.23
C GLY A 185 0.02 19.72 26.60
N THR A 186 -0.68 20.81 26.29
CA THR A 186 -2.14 20.92 26.49
C THR A 186 -2.91 20.15 25.41
N ALA A 187 -2.50 20.23 24.14
CA ALA A 187 -3.10 19.46 23.05
C ALA A 187 -2.97 17.95 23.30
N ILE A 188 -1.80 17.48 23.73
CA ILE A 188 -1.56 16.07 24.08
C ILE A 188 -2.52 15.60 25.18
N LYS A 189 -2.71 16.41 26.23
CA LYS A 189 -3.66 16.09 27.32
C LYS A 189 -5.10 15.96 26.82
N GLN A 190 -5.53 16.79 25.88
CA GLN A 190 -6.88 16.68 25.31
C GLN A 190 -7.03 15.43 24.45
N LEU A 191 -6.02 15.08 23.65
CA LEU A 191 -6.01 13.83 22.87
C LEU A 191 -6.04 12.59 23.76
N ALA A 192 -5.29 12.59 24.86
CA ALA A 192 -5.34 11.54 25.88
C ALA A 192 -6.74 11.36 26.47
N ARG A 193 -7.38 12.47 26.90
CA ARG A 193 -8.75 12.44 27.41
C ARG A 193 -9.76 11.89 26.40
N GLU A 194 -9.61 12.25 25.13
CA GLU A 194 -10.45 11.72 24.05
C GLU A 194 -10.25 10.20 23.88
N TYR A 195 -8.99 9.75 23.90
CA TYR A 195 -8.64 8.33 23.81
C TYR A 195 -9.21 7.53 24.99
N ASP A 196 -9.04 8.02 26.21
CA ASP A 196 -9.52 7.35 27.43
C ASP A 196 -11.05 7.28 27.48
N ARG A 197 -11.73 8.33 27.00
CA ARG A 197 -13.20 8.34 26.90
C ARG A 197 -13.72 7.23 26.00
N HIS A 198 -13.00 6.90 24.93
CA HIS A 198 -13.37 5.83 24.00
C HIS A 198 -13.15 4.42 24.60
N HIS A 199 -12.14 4.24 25.47
CA HIS A 199 -11.73 2.91 25.95
C HIS A 199 -12.36 2.48 27.29
N SER A 200 -13.34 3.24 27.81
CA SER A 200 -13.93 3.09 29.14
C SER A 200 -12.90 3.25 30.27
N ALA A 201 -13.16 4.18 31.19
CA ALA A 201 -12.24 4.69 32.21
C ALA A 201 -11.72 3.68 33.27
N THR A 202 -11.84 2.37 33.05
CA THR A 202 -11.42 1.35 34.02
C THR A 202 -9.92 1.12 34.10
N THR A 203 -9.13 1.61 33.14
CA THR A 203 -7.66 1.59 33.22
C THR A 203 -7.04 2.64 32.27
N HIS A 204 -6.17 3.48 32.84
CA HIS A 204 -5.09 4.29 32.23
C HIS A 204 -5.29 5.82 32.13
N ASP A 205 -4.30 6.56 32.66
CA ASP A 205 -3.90 7.89 32.17
C ASP A 205 -3.15 7.67 30.86
N ALA A 206 -3.83 7.76 29.70
CA ALA A 206 -3.10 7.72 28.44
C ALA A 206 -2.08 8.86 28.41
N ASN A 207 -0.80 8.52 28.31
CA ASN A 207 0.26 9.50 28.18
C ASN A 207 0.99 9.26 26.86
N PHE A 208 0.76 10.15 25.90
CA PHE A 208 1.49 10.12 24.65
C PHE A 208 2.84 10.82 24.88
N PRO A 209 3.97 10.11 24.78
CA PRO A 209 5.28 10.72 25.06
C PRO A 209 5.76 11.65 23.94
N VAL A 210 4.96 11.86 22.89
CA VAL A 210 5.38 12.48 21.64
C VAL A 210 4.81 13.89 21.47
N GLN A 211 5.70 14.83 21.13
CA GLN A 211 5.36 16.21 20.76
C GLN A 211 5.16 16.39 19.26
N LEU A 212 5.28 15.33 18.46
CA LEU A 212 5.16 15.38 17.00
C LEU A 212 4.08 14.42 16.51
N GLY A 213 3.01 14.98 15.96
CA GLY A 213 1.97 14.26 15.22
C GLY A 213 2.18 14.33 13.71
N ILE A 214 1.38 13.57 12.98
CA ILE A 214 1.35 13.58 11.51
C ILE A 214 -0.09 13.84 11.06
N LEU A 215 -0.30 14.93 10.34
CA LEU A 215 -1.54 15.19 9.64
C LEU A 215 -1.57 14.37 8.34
N LEU A 216 -2.65 13.62 8.16
CA LEU A 216 -2.89 12.75 7.02
C LEU A 216 -4.22 13.13 6.36
N HIS A 217 -4.37 12.91 5.06
CA HIS A 217 -5.64 13.11 4.35
C HIS A 217 -6.75 12.19 4.90
N ASP A 218 -7.93 12.74 5.22
CA ASP A 218 -9.08 11.95 5.68
C ASP A 218 -9.77 11.25 4.51
N MET A 219 -9.54 9.94 4.41
CA MET A 219 -10.19 9.06 3.43
C MET A 219 -11.44 8.37 3.97
N SER A 220 -12.00 8.77 5.12
CA SER A 220 -13.23 8.15 5.65
C SER A 220 -14.41 8.29 4.69
N SER A 221 -15.35 7.33 4.74
CA SER A 221 -16.65 7.46 4.06
C SER A 221 -17.39 8.70 4.58
N VAL A 222 -18.11 9.37 3.68
CA VAL A 222 -18.98 10.49 4.04
C VAL A 222 -20.43 10.05 3.82
N PRO A 223 -21.23 9.90 4.90
CA PRO A 223 -22.62 9.46 4.81
C PRO A 223 -23.40 10.23 3.75
N LYS A 224 -24.25 9.51 3.01
CA LYS A 224 -25.06 10.01 1.87
C LYS A 224 -24.28 10.67 0.73
N SER A 225 -22.95 10.66 0.74
CA SER A 225 -22.13 11.40 -0.23
C SER A 225 -21.12 10.50 -0.93
N SER A 226 -20.31 9.76 -0.17
CA SER A 226 -19.25 8.91 -0.71
C SER A 226 -18.95 7.72 0.18
N VAL A 227 -18.51 6.62 -0.43
CA VAL A 227 -18.06 5.43 0.30
C VAL A 227 -16.58 5.19 0.03
N THR A 228 -15.82 4.89 1.08
CA THR A 228 -14.41 4.49 0.94
C THR A 228 -14.25 3.01 1.18
N ILE A 229 -13.52 2.34 0.29
CA ILE A 229 -13.03 0.97 0.48
C ILE A 229 -11.52 0.96 0.65
N GLU A 230 -11.02 0.02 1.45
CA GLU A 230 -9.58 -0.24 1.61
C GLU A 230 -9.19 -1.54 0.89
N ILE A 231 -8.11 -1.47 0.11
CA ILE A 231 -7.49 -2.61 -0.56
C ILE A 231 -6.03 -2.67 -0.18
N LYS A 232 -5.52 -3.84 0.21
CA LYS A 232 -4.07 -4.07 0.34
C LYS A 232 -3.54 -4.69 -0.95
N PRO A 233 -2.72 -3.99 -1.76
CA PRO A 233 -2.27 -4.50 -3.07
C PRO A 233 -1.42 -5.77 -2.92
N LYS A 234 -0.63 -5.87 -1.84
CA LYS A 234 0.28 -6.98 -1.56
C LYS A 234 1.30 -7.21 -2.68
N TRP A 235 1.75 -8.46 -2.90
CA TRP A 235 2.78 -8.78 -3.90
C TRP A 235 2.16 -8.81 -5.29
N LEU A 236 2.42 -7.76 -6.07
CA LEU A 236 1.92 -7.59 -7.43
C LEU A 236 2.80 -8.28 -8.48
N PHE A 237 3.82 -9.01 -8.03
CA PHE A 237 4.67 -9.87 -8.85
C PHE A 237 4.91 -11.20 -8.10
N PRO A 238 5.04 -12.35 -8.79
CA PRO A 238 5.46 -13.61 -8.16
C PRO A 238 6.77 -13.43 -7.37
N SER A 239 6.97 -14.22 -6.31
CA SER A 239 8.23 -14.14 -5.55
C SER A 239 9.42 -14.53 -6.44
N PRO A 240 10.49 -13.72 -6.51
CA PRO A 240 11.70 -14.09 -7.25
C PRO A 240 12.38 -15.34 -6.69
N ASN A 241 12.15 -15.68 -5.41
CA ASN A 241 12.70 -16.90 -4.82
C ASN A 241 11.88 -18.15 -5.18
N ALA A 242 10.74 -17.99 -5.87
CA ALA A 242 9.79 -19.06 -6.18
C ALA A 242 9.57 -19.22 -7.71
N ILE A 243 10.63 -19.34 -8.51
CA ILE A 243 10.50 -19.23 -9.98
C ILE A 243 10.28 -20.58 -10.70
N LYS A 244 10.64 -21.74 -10.12
CA LYS A 244 10.50 -23.04 -10.81
C LYS A 244 9.21 -23.77 -10.41
N HIS A 245 8.30 -23.93 -11.38
CA HIS A 245 7.07 -24.75 -11.30
C HIS A 245 6.10 -24.39 -10.16
N THR A 246 5.90 -23.11 -9.87
CA THR A 246 4.93 -22.69 -8.84
C THR A 246 3.51 -22.70 -9.36
N TYR A 247 2.63 -23.27 -8.56
CA TYR A 247 1.19 -23.26 -8.77
C TYR A 247 0.51 -22.06 -8.10
N ARG A 248 1.12 -21.48 -7.06
CA ARG A 248 0.59 -20.33 -6.31
C ARG A 248 1.51 -19.13 -6.37
N CYS A 249 0.92 -17.92 -6.29
CA CYS A 249 1.69 -16.73 -5.93
C CYS A 249 1.97 -16.72 -4.42
N ARG A 250 2.91 -15.87 -3.97
CA ARG A 250 3.34 -15.79 -2.56
C ARG A 250 2.19 -15.57 -1.59
N ASN A 251 1.29 -14.64 -1.88
CA ASN A 251 0.15 -14.36 -1.00
C ASN A 251 -0.83 -15.54 -0.90
N CYS A 252 -1.09 -16.24 -2.00
CA CYS A 252 -1.94 -17.44 -1.98
C CYS A 252 -1.26 -18.60 -1.24
N ALA A 253 0.05 -18.79 -1.41
CA ALA A 253 0.84 -19.77 -0.66
C ALA A 253 0.80 -19.48 0.84
N LEU A 254 1.00 -18.22 1.24
CA LEU A 254 0.92 -17.79 2.64
C LEU A 254 -0.47 -17.95 3.26
N ARG A 255 -1.54 -17.76 2.49
CA ARG A 255 -2.90 -18.04 2.99
C ARG A 255 -3.11 -19.54 3.22
N LYS A 256 -2.68 -20.37 2.27
CA LYS A 256 -2.76 -21.82 2.39
C LYS A 256 -1.98 -22.33 3.60
N SER A 257 -0.75 -21.82 3.80
CA SER A 257 0.07 -22.21 4.96
C SER A 257 -0.53 -21.81 6.31
N ARG A 258 -1.45 -20.84 6.33
CA ARG A 258 -2.15 -20.37 7.53
C ARG A 258 -3.54 -20.99 7.69
N GLY A 259 -3.99 -21.83 6.76
CA GLY A 259 -5.36 -22.34 6.74
C GLY A 259 -6.42 -21.24 6.58
N ALA A 260 -6.07 -20.09 5.98
CA ALA A 260 -7.00 -18.97 5.85
C ALA A 260 -8.11 -19.29 4.84
N GLY A 261 -9.33 -18.78 5.04
CA GLY A 261 -10.47 -18.93 4.14
C GLY A 261 -10.35 -18.12 2.83
N VAL A 262 -11.36 -18.21 1.96
CA VAL A 262 -11.41 -17.49 0.67
C VAL A 262 -12.18 -16.17 0.73
N ASP A 263 -13.02 -15.98 1.76
CA ASP A 263 -13.91 -14.83 1.89
C ASP A 263 -13.12 -13.52 2.04
N GLY A 264 -13.61 -12.46 1.40
CA GLY A 264 -12.97 -11.14 1.41
C GLY A 264 -11.54 -11.11 0.88
N TYR A 265 -11.13 -12.11 0.08
CA TYR A 265 -9.78 -12.20 -0.49
C TYR A 265 -9.80 -12.20 -2.02
N ILE A 266 -8.79 -11.53 -2.58
CA ILE A 266 -8.48 -11.57 -4.00
C ILE A 266 -6.98 -11.78 -4.20
N CYS A 267 -6.62 -12.65 -5.13
CA CYS A 267 -5.23 -12.86 -5.51
C CYS A 267 -4.62 -11.55 -6.04
N PRO A 268 -3.52 -11.04 -5.45
CA PRO A 268 -2.89 -9.77 -5.83
C PRO A 268 -2.58 -9.61 -7.32
N LEU A 269 -2.20 -10.71 -7.99
CA LEU A 269 -1.85 -10.68 -9.41
C LEU A 269 -3.07 -10.41 -10.31
N ARG A 270 -4.30 -10.56 -9.79
CA ARG A 270 -5.53 -10.22 -10.52
C ARG A 270 -5.63 -8.70 -10.74
N TRP A 271 -5.14 -7.89 -9.81
CA TRP A 271 -5.07 -6.43 -9.97
C TRP A 271 -4.24 -6.03 -11.17
N VAL A 272 -3.07 -6.64 -11.35
CA VAL A 272 -2.15 -6.36 -12.47
C VAL A 272 -2.74 -6.79 -13.81
N ARG A 273 -3.47 -7.90 -13.81
CA ARG A 273 -4.08 -8.43 -15.04
C ARG A 273 -5.27 -7.59 -15.50
N GLY A 274 -5.92 -6.83 -14.61
CA GLY A 274 -7.01 -5.90 -14.94
C GLY A 274 -8.23 -6.57 -15.58
N ASN A 275 -8.84 -5.95 -16.57
CA ASN A 275 -10.06 -6.45 -17.22
C ASN A 275 -9.92 -7.78 -17.99
N ARG A 276 -8.69 -8.24 -18.27
CA ARG A 276 -8.38 -9.40 -19.13
C ARG A 276 -8.85 -10.74 -18.52
N GLY A 277 -10.15 -10.97 -18.47
CA GLY A 277 -10.77 -12.18 -17.87
C GLY A 277 -10.84 -12.18 -16.34
N ASN A 278 -10.63 -11.03 -15.66
CA ASN A 278 -10.82 -10.92 -14.21
C ASN A 278 -11.97 -9.99 -13.81
N ASN A 279 -12.66 -9.36 -14.76
CA ASN A 279 -13.64 -8.31 -14.44
C ASN A 279 -14.70 -8.81 -13.46
N ALA A 280 -15.25 -10.02 -13.68
CA ALA A 280 -16.22 -10.62 -12.78
C ALA A 280 -15.68 -10.88 -11.36
N VAL A 281 -14.43 -11.35 -11.24
CA VAL A 281 -13.78 -11.63 -9.94
C VAL A 281 -13.52 -10.34 -9.17
N ILE A 282 -13.00 -9.31 -9.85
CA ILE A 282 -12.77 -8.00 -9.25
C ILE A 282 -14.12 -7.37 -8.86
N LYS A 283 -15.12 -7.41 -9.74
CA LYS A 283 -16.46 -6.86 -9.46
C LYS A 283 -17.10 -7.51 -8.23
N ALA A 284 -16.99 -8.83 -8.09
CA ALA A 284 -17.52 -9.54 -6.93
C ALA A 284 -16.83 -9.10 -5.62
N PHE A 285 -15.49 -9.02 -5.62
CA PHE A 285 -14.73 -8.54 -4.46
C PHE A 285 -15.07 -7.08 -4.10
N ILE A 286 -15.18 -6.21 -5.12
CA ILE A 286 -15.52 -4.80 -4.91
C ILE A 286 -16.94 -4.65 -4.37
N ARG A 287 -17.90 -5.44 -4.86
CA ARG A 287 -19.26 -5.46 -4.32
C ARG A 287 -19.26 -5.78 -2.83
N GLU A 288 -18.57 -6.85 -2.42
CA GLU A 288 -18.44 -7.21 -1.01
C GLU A 288 -17.87 -6.06 -0.18
N LYS A 289 -16.76 -5.45 -0.64
CA LYS A 289 -16.11 -4.33 0.06
C LYS A 289 -17.00 -3.10 0.18
N VAL A 290 -17.68 -2.72 -0.90
CA VAL A 290 -18.59 -1.57 -0.93
C VAL A 290 -19.78 -1.84 -0.01
N SER A 291 -20.40 -3.02 -0.08
CA SER A 291 -21.52 -3.38 0.79
C SER A 291 -21.12 -3.34 2.27
N THR A 292 -19.98 -3.92 2.64
CA THR A 292 -19.49 -3.85 4.03
C THR A 292 -19.20 -2.42 4.46
N ALA A 293 -18.55 -1.62 3.60
CA ALA A 293 -18.22 -0.24 3.92
C ALA A 293 -19.48 0.62 4.13
N LEU A 294 -20.52 0.43 3.31
CA LEU A 294 -21.80 1.12 3.47
C LEU A 294 -22.51 0.68 4.75
N SER A 295 -22.59 -0.63 5.04
CA SER A 295 -23.21 -1.11 6.29
C SER A 295 -22.52 -0.55 7.55
N ASN A 296 -21.21 -0.35 7.51
CA ASN A 296 -20.46 0.23 8.63
C ASN A 296 -20.72 1.73 8.87
N THR A 297 -21.34 2.43 7.91
CA THR A 297 -21.74 3.84 8.12
C THR A 297 -22.96 3.98 9.02
N GLY A 298 -23.65 2.88 9.33
CA GLY A 298 -24.91 2.89 10.06
C GLY A 298 -26.11 3.33 9.22
N GLU A 299 -25.91 3.60 7.92
CA GLU A 299 -26.99 3.93 6.98
C GLU A 299 -27.59 2.66 6.35
N GLU A 300 -28.86 2.77 5.94
CA GLU A 300 -29.48 1.76 5.09
C GLU A 300 -28.71 1.63 3.77
N LEU A 301 -28.60 0.41 3.27
CA LEU A 301 -27.96 0.17 1.99
C LEU A 301 -28.70 0.95 0.89
N PRO A 302 -27.99 1.61 -0.03
CA PRO A 302 -28.60 2.23 -1.19
C PRO A 302 -29.44 1.25 -1.99
N GLU A 303 -30.37 1.78 -2.78
CA GLU A 303 -31.11 1.00 -3.77
C GLU A 303 -30.15 0.17 -4.65
N SER A 304 -30.61 -1.01 -5.06
CA SER A 304 -29.80 -2.00 -5.80
C SER A 304 -29.10 -1.39 -7.03
N GLU A 305 -29.78 -0.47 -7.73
CA GLU A 305 -29.23 0.23 -8.90
C GLU A 305 -28.06 1.16 -8.53
N MET A 306 -28.19 1.92 -7.43
CA MET A 306 -27.12 2.78 -6.94
C MET A 306 -25.91 1.96 -6.49
N LEU A 307 -26.13 0.85 -5.77
CA LEU A 307 -25.06 -0.06 -5.37
C LEU A 307 -24.31 -0.60 -6.61
N GLU A 308 -25.03 -1.06 -7.63
CA GLU A 308 -24.41 -1.54 -8.87
C GLU A 308 -23.63 -0.43 -9.60
N SER A 309 -24.14 0.80 -9.60
CA SER A 309 -23.43 1.95 -10.17
C SER A 309 -22.10 2.22 -9.45
N ILE A 310 -22.10 2.25 -8.11
CA ILE A 310 -20.89 2.42 -7.29
C ILE A 310 -19.88 1.30 -7.61
N VAL A 311 -20.35 0.05 -7.60
CA VAL A 311 -19.51 -1.13 -7.86
C VAL A 311 -18.94 -1.11 -9.28
N ASN A 312 -19.73 -0.74 -10.29
CA ASN A 312 -19.28 -0.66 -11.68
C ASN A 312 -18.22 0.43 -11.86
N ARG A 313 -18.40 1.60 -11.24
CA ARG A 313 -17.42 2.70 -11.30
C ARG A 313 -16.09 2.29 -10.66
N ALA A 314 -16.13 1.74 -9.44
CA ALA A 314 -14.93 1.26 -8.76
C ALA A 314 -14.24 0.10 -9.51
N THR A 315 -15.02 -0.82 -10.07
CA THR A 315 -14.49 -1.91 -10.90
C THR A 315 -13.80 -1.39 -12.15
N THR A 316 -14.43 -0.45 -12.86
CA THR A 316 -13.85 0.18 -14.07
C THR A 316 -12.55 0.89 -13.73
N TYR A 317 -12.56 1.67 -12.65
CA TYR A 317 -11.40 2.39 -12.14
C TYR A 317 -10.20 1.46 -11.88
N LEU A 318 -10.43 0.30 -11.26
CA LEU A 318 -9.39 -0.66 -10.91
C LEU A 318 -8.99 -1.63 -12.03
N THR A 319 -9.80 -1.79 -13.08
CA THR A 319 -9.54 -2.76 -14.15
C THR A 319 -9.04 -2.13 -15.45
N THR A 320 -9.40 -0.86 -15.69
CA THR A 320 -9.11 -0.14 -16.94
C THR A 320 -8.80 1.35 -16.74
N GLY A 321 -9.15 1.93 -15.60
CA GLY A 321 -8.95 3.35 -15.30
C GLY A 321 -7.64 3.66 -14.55
N PRO A 322 -7.56 4.84 -13.91
CA PRO A 322 -6.35 5.29 -13.22
C PRO A 322 -5.90 4.39 -12.06
N GLY A 323 -6.84 3.73 -11.37
CA GLY A 323 -6.50 2.75 -10.35
C GLY A 323 -5.72 1.54 -10.89
N GLN A 324 -6.02 1.11 -12.12
CA GLN A 324 -5.24 0.07 -12.79
C GLN A 324 -3.82 0.52 -13.10
N ASP A 325 -3.65 1.77 -13.53
CA ASP A 325 -2.35 2.37 -13.84
C ASP A 325 -1.48 2.47 -12.58
N LEU A 326 -2.08 2.86 -11.44
CA LEU A 326 -1.40 2.85 -10.14
C LEU A 326 -0.96 1.43 -9.72
N MET A 327 -1.80 0.42 -9.93
CA MET A 327 -1.42 -0.98 -9.65
C MET A 327 -0.25 -1.46 -10.53
N LEU A 328 -0.20 -1.03 -11.80
CA LEU A 328 0.91 -1.34 -12.70
C LEU A 328 2.20 -0.62 -12.27
N HIS A 329 2.09 0.63 -11.82
CA HIS A 329 3.21 1.40 -11.28
C HIS A 329 3.78 0.75 -10.02
N LEU A 330 2.92 0.42 -9.04
CA LEU A 330 3.32 -0.28 -7.82
C LEU A 330 4.04 -1.59 -8.14
N ARG A 331 3.54 -2.37 -9.10
CA ARG A 331 4.23 -3.57 -9.57
C ARG A 331 5.62 -3.24 -10.12
N ALA A 332 5.74 -2.23 -10.98
CA ALA A 332 7.02 -1.85 -11.58
C ALA A 332 8.04 -1.49 -10.50
N GLN A 333 7.64 -0.70 -9.50
CA GLN A 333 8.50 -0.36 -8.36
C GLN A 333 8.85 -1.60 -7.53
N GLN A 334 7.90 -2.49 -7.22
CA GLN A 334 8.16 -3.72 -6.47
C GLN A 334 9.18 -4.63 -7.18
N VAL A 335 9.15 -4.71 -8.51
CA VAL A 335 10.11 -5.50 -9.31
C VAL A 335 11.47 -4.81 -9.37
N LYS A 336 11.48 -3.49 -9.58
CA LYS A 336 12.71 -2.69 -9.66
C LYS A 336 13.49 -2.73 -8.33
N LEU A 337 12.79 -2.60 -7.22
CA LEU A 337 13.39 -2.54 -5.88
C LEU A 337 13.79 -3.91 -5.33
N ASP A 338 13.15 -4.99 -5.79
CA ASP A 338 13.47 -6.34 -5.31
C ASP A 338 13.47 -7.36 -6.47
N PRO A 339 14.52 -7.33 -7.32
CA PRO A 339 14.66 -8.24 -8.45
C PRO A 339 15.08 -9.66 -8.02
N PHE A 340 15.75 -9.80 -6.87
CA PHE A 340 16.36 -11.05 -6.41
C PHE A 340 15.55 -11.76 -5.31
N GLY A 341 14.57 -11.09 -4.73
CA GLY A 341 13.77 -11.59 -3.62
C GLY A 341 14.48 -11.48 -2.28
N ILE A 342 13.79 -11.95 -1.22
CA ILE A 342 14.22 -11.82 0.17
C ILE A 342 15.55 -12.55 0.44
N GLY A 343 15.84 -13.64 -0.28
CA GLY A 343 17.13 -14.36 -0.21
C GLY A 343 18.23 -13.81 -1.13
N GLY A 344 18.02 -12.64 -1.73
CA GLY A 344 18.88 -12.08 -2.77
C GLY A 344 20.24 -11.57 -2.32
N GLU A 345 20.54 -11.55 -1.02
CA GLU A 345 21.83 -11.05 -0.50
C GLU A 345 23.04 -11.81 -1.06
N TYR A 346 22.90 -13.09 -1.39
CA TYR A 346 23.95 -13.90 -2.02
C TYR A 346 24.10 -13.67 -3.53
N MET A 347 23.15 -12.95 -4.15
CA MET A 347 23.11 -12.69 -5.59
C MET A 347 23.66 -11.30 -5.95
N VAL A 348 23.94 -10.46 -4.96
CA VAL A 348 24.57 -9.14 -5.16
C VAL A 348 26.09 -9.23 -5.02
N GLU A 349 26.80 -8.27 -5.61
CA GLU A 349 28.26 -8.19 -5.51
C GLU A 349 28.72 -8.20 -4.04
N GLU A 350 29.87 -8.82 -3.76
CA GLU A 350 30.34 -9.02 -2.38
C GLU A 350 30.75 -7.73 -1.64
N THR A 351 30.69 -6.57 -2.31
CA THR A 351 30.95 -5.25 -1.70
C THR A 351 29.88 -4.87 -0.67
N GLU A 352 30.26 -4.18 0.39
CA GLU A 352 29.30 -3.74 1.41
C GLU A 352 28.31 -2.71 0.85
N GLU A 353 28.75 -1.85 -0.06
CA GLU A 353 27.91 -0.83 -0.72
C GLU A 353 26.74 -1.48 -1.48
N ALA A 354 27.00 -2.56 -2.22
CA ALA A 354 25.96 -3.31 -2.91
C ALA A 354 24.97 -3.97 -1.93
N ARG A 355 25.46 -4.50 -0.81
CA ARG A 355 24.61 -5.10 0.24
C ARG A 355 23.74 -4.05 0.92
N VAL A 356 24.29 -2.89 1.28
CA VAL A 356 23.55 -1.75 1.85
C VAL A 356 22.46 -1.28 0.89
N SER A 357 22.80 -1.11 -0.40
CA SER A 357 21.83 -0.72 -1.43
C SER A 357 20.71 -1.75 -1.59
N TRP A 358 21.04 -3.05 -1.61
CA TRP A 358 20.03 -4.11 -1.68
C TRP A 358 19.11 -4.11 -0.46
N ARG A 359 19.68 -4.04 0.76
CA ARG A 359 18.92 -3.98 2.02
C ARG A 359 17.97 -2.77 2.00
N HIS A 360 18.45 -1.61 1.57
CA HIS A 360 17.63 -0.41 1.43
C HIS A 360 16.45 -0.64 0.46
N ASN A 361 16.72 -1.12 -0.76
CA ASN A 361 15.70 -1.34 -1.78
C ASN A 361 14.68 -2.40 -1.34
N LEU A 362 15.12 -3.47 -0.68
CA LEU A 362 14.23 -4.50 -0.14
C LEU A 362 13.26 -3.92 0.91
N ARG A 363 13.71 -3.03 1.80
CA ARG A 363 12.81 -2.35 2.76
C ARG A 363 11.73 -1.56 2.04
N LEU A 364 12.08 -0.83 0.98
CA LEU A 364 11.11 -0.07 0.18
C LEU A 364 10.13 -1.00 -0.53
N ALA A 365 10.63 -2.08 -1.16
CA ALA A 365 9.77 -3.09 -1.77
C ALA A 365 8.79 -3.69 -0.76
N MET A 366 9.26 -4.04 0.44
CA MET A 366 8.44 -4.58 1.53
C MET A 366 7.44 -3.56 2.09
N THR A 367 7.76 -2.27 2.05
CA THR A 367 6.85 -1.17 2.37
C THR A 367 5.71 -1.10 1.33
N LEU A 368 6.04 -1.09 0.03
CA LEU A 368 5.05 -1.09 -1.05
C LEU A 368 4.18 -2.35 -1.08
N ARG A 369 4.68 -3.49 -0.60
CA ARG A 369 3.92 -4.75 -0.49
C ARG A 369 2.98 -4.77 0.71
N ASP A 370 3.11 -3.85 1.66
CA ASP A 370 2.30 -3.82 2.87
C ASP A 370 1.47 -2.55 3.05
N CYS A 371 1.56 -1.61 2.10
CA CYS A 371 0.72 -0.42 2.03
C CYS A 371 -0.78 -0.76 1.88
N SER A 372 -1.60 0.26 2.15
CA SER A 372 -3.04 0.25 1.94
C SER A 372 -3.45 1.27 0.89
N LEU A 373 -4.34 0.88 -0.02
CA LEU A 373 -4.96 1.76 -1.00
C LEU A 373 -6.39 2.05 -0.56
N PHE A 374 -6.65 3.30 -0.18
CA PHE A 374 -7.98 3.82 0.10
C PHE A 374 -8.58 4.36 -1.19
N ILE A 375 -9.83 4.02 -1.47
CA ILE A 375 -10.54 4.44 -2.69
C ILE A 375 -11.88 5.01 -2.27
N ARG A 376 -12.02 6.33 -2.34
CA ARG A 376 -13.25 7.08 -2.06
C ARG A 376 -14.05 7.24 -3.33
N ILE A 377 -15.27 6.73 -3.33
CA ILE A 377 -16.19 6.68 -4.46
C ILE A 377 -17.38 7.59 -4.15
N PRO A 378 -17.40 8.82 -4.68
CA PRO A 378 -18.57 9.70 -4.56
C PRO A 378 -19.78 9.06 -5.24
N TYR A 379 -20.94 9.08 -4.61
CA TYR A 379 -22.17 8.50 -5.17
C TYR A 379 -23.38 9.43 -5.12
N ALA A 380 -23.36 10.49 -4.30
CA ALA A 380 -24.34 11.58 -4.39
C ALA A 380 -24.22 12.35 -5.71
N ASP A 381 -22.98 12.59 -6.14
CA ASP A 381 -22.67 13.15 -7.45
C ASP A 381 -21.70 12.20 -8.17
N ALA A 382 -22.25 11.41 -9.08
CA ALA A 382 -21.49 10.43 -9.84
C ALA A 382 -20.55 11.07 -10.89
N SER A 383 -20.67 12.38 -11.15
CA SER A 383 -19.76 13.11 -12.03
C SER A 383 -18.41 13.40 -11.38
N LEU A 384 -18.37 13.45 -10.04
CA LEU A 384 -17.12 13.64 -9.30
C LEU A 384 -16.17 12.45 -9.49
N PRO A 385 -14.86 12.71 -9.67
CA PRO A 385 -13.89 11.65 -9.87
C PRO A 385 -13.75 10.77 -8.63
N ILE A 386 -13.35 9.51 -8.85
CA ILE A 386 -12.91 8.64 -7.76
C ILE A 386 -11.57 9.16 -7.27
N GLU A 387 -11.44 9.31 -5.97
CA GLU A 387 -10.18 9.64 -5.32
C GLU A 387 -9.56 8.38 -4.74
N ALA A 388 -8.24 8.22 -4.92
CA ALA A 388 -7.51 7.12 -4.33
C ALA A 388 -6.21 7.61 -3.70
N LYS A 389 -5.88 7.05 -2.53
CA LYS A 389 -4.70 7.42 -1.76
C LYS A 389 -4.03 6.19 -1.16
N LEU A 390 -2.71 6.12 -1.24
CA LEU A 390 -1.86 5.12 -0.61
C LEU A 390 -1.45 5.60 0.78
N GLY A 391 -1.80 4.80 1.79
CA GLY A 391 -1.36 4.95 3.18
C GLY A 391 -0.52 3.76 3.64
N ASP A 392 -0.17 3.75 4.92
CA ASP A 392 0.70 2.73 5.55
C ASP A 392 2.07 2.61 4.87
N LEU A 393 2.67 3.75 4.49
CA LEU A 393 3.94 3.84 3.76
C LEU A 393 5.17 4.09 4.68
N ASP A 394 5.06 3.74 5.96
CA ASP A 394 6.20 3.78 6.89
C ASP A 394 7.29 2.81 6.41
N VAL A 395 8.48 3.33 6.11
CA VAL A 395 9.61 2.53 5.63
C VAL A 395 9.93 1.43 6.66
N LYS A 396 9.81 0.18 6.25
CA LYS A 396 10.02 -0.97 7.16
C LYS A 396 11.45 -0.97 7.72
N SER A 397 11.63 -1.32 9.00
CA SER A 397 12.95 -1.50 9.63
C SER A 397 13.69 -2.73 9.08
N LEU A 398 15.04 -2.68 9.10
CA LEU A 398 15.92 -3.82 8.79
C LEU A 398 15.79 -4.96 9.82
N ASP A 399 15.36 -4.68 11.05
CA ASP A 399 15.16 -5.71 12.08
C ASP A 399 14.11 -6.76 11.68
N LYS A 400 13.29 -6.44 10.67
CA LYS A 400 12.29 -7.34 10.10
C LYS A 400 12.86 -8.30 9.06
N LEU A 401 14.10 -8.12 8.61
CA LEU A 401 14.72 -8.96 7.58
C LEU A 401 14.75 -10.44 7.96
N PRO A 402 15.18 -10.84 9.18
CA PRO A 402 15.13 -12.25 9.60
C PRO A 402 13.71 -12.83 9.56
N ASP A 403 12.71 -12.06 9.99
CA ASP A 403 11.30 -12.49 9.93
C ASP A 403 10.82 -12.72 8.49
N TRP A 404 11.26 -11.88 7.56
CA TRP A 404 10.91 -12.02 6.14
C TRP A 404 11.56 -13.25 5.53
N PHE A 405 12.85 -13.46 5.83
CA PHE A 405 13.60 -14.62 5.36
C PHE A 405 12.98 -15.92 5.86
N THR A 406 12.78 -16.06 7.17
CA THR A 406 12.17 -17.25 7.78
C THR A 406 10.78 -17.55 7.20
N LYS A 407 9.98 -16.51 6.94
CA LYS A 407 8.67 -16.68 6.29
C LYS A 407 8.81 -17.17 4.85
N GLU A 408 9.72 -16.62 4.08
CA GLU A 408 9.93 -17.04 2.69
C GLU A 408 10.44 -18.47 2.61
N GLU A 409 11.42 -18.81 3.45
CA GLU A 409 11.96 -20.17 3.58
C GLU A 409 10.87 -21.17 3.96
N HIS A 410 10.02 -20.84 4.94
CA HIS A 410 8.88 -21.68 5.32
C HIS A 410 7.93 -21.92 4.13
N LEU A 411 7.65 -20.91 3.31
CA LEU A 411 6.80 -21.05 2.12
C LEU A 411 7.42 -21.96 1.07
N ILE A 412 8.74 -21.88 0.89
CA ILE A 412 9.49 -22.69 -0.08
C ILE A 412 9.61 -24.14 0.41
N ASN A 413 10.17 -24.34 1.60
CA ASN A 413 10.48 -25.65 2.16
C ASN A 413 9.20 -26.41 2.54
N GLY A 414 8.14 -25.71 2.92
CA GLY A 414 6.82 -26.31 3.14
C GLY A 414 6.07 -26.69 1.87
N GLY A 415 6.62 -26.44 0.68
CA GLY A 415 5.99 -26.80 -0.60
C GLY A 415 4.75 -25.96 -0.96
N TRP A 416 4.44 -24.92 -0.20
CA TRP A 416 3.21 -24.12 -0.33
C TRP A 416 3.06 -23.42 -1.69
N TYR A 417 4.16 -23.11 -2.36
CA TYR A 417 4.14 -22.59 -3.72
C TYR A 417 3.71 -23.61 -4.78
N LYS A 418 3.93 -24.91 -4.51
CA LYS A 418 3.65 -26.03 -5.42
C LYS A 418 2.35 -26.76 -5.07
N ASP A 419 1.85 -26.55 -3.86
CA ASP A 419 0.61 -27.12 -3.35
C ASP A 419 -0.58 -26.83 -4.27
N ARG A 420 -1.26 -27.90 -4.72
CA ARG A 420 -2.42 -27.85 -5.62
C ARG A 420 -3.76 -28.10 -4.92
N GLU A 421 -3.75 -28.41 -3.63
CA GLU A 421 -4.96 -28.74 -2.88
C GLU A 421 -5.90 -27.54 -2.74
N PRO A 422 -7.22 -27.74 -2.76
CA PRO A 422 -8.16 -26.67 -2.45
C PRO A 422 -7.92 -26.03 -1.07
N PRO A 423 -8.35 -24.76 -0.88
CA PRO A 423 -8.85 -23.85 -1.92
C PRO A 423 -7.71 -23.23 -2.75
N ASP A 424 -8.00 -22.84 -4.00
CA ASP A 424 -7.06 -22.16 -4.92
C ASP A 424 -6.96 -20.64 -4.64
N TYR A 425 -7.88 -20.08 -3.86
CA TYR A 425 -7.98 -18.64 -3.60
C TYR A 425 -8.08 -17.78 -4.88
N GLY A 426 -8.61 -18.36 -5.96
CA GLY A 426 -8.67 -17.71 -7.28
C GLY A 426 -7.29 -17.34 -7.83
N CYS A 427 -6.22 -18.07 -7.46
CA CYS A 427 -4.86 -17.71 -7.80
C CYS A 427 -4.67 -17.59 -9.32
N LEU A 428 -4.06 -16.48 -9.77
CA LEU A 428 -3.78 -16.28 -11.19
C LEU A 428 -2.75 -17.30 -11.70
N MET A 429 -1.75 -17.66 -10.88
CA MET A 429 -0.71 -18.62 -11.28
C MET A 429 -1.30 -20.01 -11.57
N SER A 430 -2.17 -20.50 -10.69
CA SER A 430 -2.89 -21.77 -10.88
C SER A 430 -3.76 -21.74 -12.14
N ALA A 431 -4.52 -20.65 -12.35
CA ALA A 431 -5.36 -20.50 -13.52
C ALA A 431 -4.56 -20.53 -14.84
N LEU A 432 -3.38 -19.90 -14.85
CA LEU A 432 -2.45 -19.98 -15.99
C LEU A 432 -1.86 -21.39 -16.12
N PHE A 433 -1.43 -22.01 -15.02
CA PHE A 433 -0.87 -23.36 -15.03
C PHE A 433 -1.82 -24.39 -15.66
N LYS A 434 -3.11 -24.36 -15.28
CA LYS A 434 -4.16 -25.23 -15.83
C LYS A 434 -4.37 -25.05 -17.34
N HIS A 435 -4.11 -23.85 -17.86
CA HIS A 435 -4.22 -23.59 -19.30
C HIS A 435 -3.10 -24.28 -20.10
N TRP A 436 -1.89 -24.38 -19.53
CA TRP A 436 -0.72 -24.94 -20.19
C TRP A 436 -0.52 -26.44 -19.94
N VAL A 437 -1.07 -26.97 -18.85
CA VAL A 437 -1.00 -28.40 -18.51
C VAL A 437 -2.41 -28.95 -18.20
N PRO A 438 -3.31 -29.00 -19.20
CA PRO A 438 -4.73 -29.31 -18.98
C PRO A 438 -4.99 -30.76 -18.50
N TRP A 439 -4.02 -31.67 -18.68
CA TRP A 439 -4.14 -33.10 -18.33
C TRP A 439 -3.84 -33.43 -16.86
N HIS A 440 -3.56 -32.43 -16.02
CA HIS A 440 -3.18 -32.59 -14.61
C HIS A 440 -4.24 -32.08 -13.62
N VAL A 441 -5.51 -32.40 -13.90
CA VAL A 441 -6.63 -32.15 -12.98
C VAL A 441 -6.79 -33.32 -12.02
#